data_AF-A0A943FZX0-F1
#
_entry.id   AF-A0A943FZX0-F1
#
_cell.length_a   1.000
_cell.length_b   1.000
_cell.length_c   1.000
_cell.angle_alpha   90.00
_cell.angle_beta   90.00
_cell.angle_gamma   90.00
#
_symmetry.space_group_name_H-M   'P 1'
#
loop_
_entity.id
_entity.type
_entity.pdbx_description
1 polymer ?
#
loop_
_entity_poly.entity_id
_entity_poly.type
_entity_poly.pdbx_seq_one_letter_code
_entity_poly.pdbx_strand_id
1 'polypeptide(L)'
;MDKIDLTLLHTNSIDKIVIDEIVNIPQDYYKETDVKKLDNVKVVGEITRQTDDIDYVDLDVSGVMILQDSISLEDIEYPFSLKIEGDLKEFITNLENSLDIIELLWENIVLEIPLKYTKVEDLSKFHGDGWKLVSEEEATTSHNPFNELLKNIEEE
;
A
#
# COMPACT_ATOMS: atom_id res chain seq x y z
N MET A 1 -13.28 15.04 -0.03
CA MET A 1 -13.64 15.54 -1.37
C MET A 1 -13.37 14.36 -2.25
N ASP A 2 -14.43 13.72 -2.73
CA ASP A 2 -14.31 12.33 -3.18
C ASP A 2 -14.16 12.28 -4.71
N LYS A 3 -14.52 13.39 -5.38
CA LYS A 3 -14.42 13.56 -6.82
C LYS A 3 -13.81 14.91 -7.15
N ILE A 4 -12.84 14.91 -8.06
CA ILE A 4 -12.22 16.11 -8.63
C ILE A 4 -12.94 16.41 -9.95
N ASP A 5 -13.53 17.59 -10.07
CA ASP A 5 -14.19 18.04 -11.30
C ASP A 5 -13.15 18.52 -12.32
N LEU A 6 -12.99 17.76 -13.39
CA LEU A 6 -12.08 18.01 -14.51
C LEU A 6 -12.73 18.89 -15.58
N THR A 7 -14.00 19.28 -15.42
CA THR A 7 -14.73 20.08 -16.42
C THR A 7 -13.96 21.35 -16.79
N LEU A 8 -13.32 22.01 -15.81
CA LEU A 8 -12.55 23.24 -16.03
C LEU A 8 -11.29 23.02 -16.88
N LEU A 9 -10.66 21.84 -16.75
CA LEU A 9 -9.54 21.40 -17.57
C LEU A 9 -10.05 21.14 -19.00
N HIS A 10 -11.13 20.37 -19.16
CA HIS A 10 -11.76 20.09 -20.46
C HIS A 10 -12.35 21.33 -21.17
N THR A 11 -12.78 22.36 -20.46
CA THR A 11 -13.31 23.61 -21.06
C THR A 11 -12.22 24.62 -21.43
N ASN A 12 -10.94 24.23 -21.42
CA ASN A 12 -9.81 25.11 -21.77
C ASN A 12 -9.74 26.38 -20.90
N SER A 13 -10.29 26.28 -19.68
CA SER A 13 -10.35 27.41 -18.74
C SER A 13 -9.12 27.47 -17.83
N ILE A 14 -8.44 26.33 -17.65
CA ILE A 14 -7.20 26.18 -16.89
C ILE A 14 -6.30 25.13 -17.56
N ASP A 15 -5.00 25.42 -17.62
CA ASP A 15 -4.00 24.50 -18.23
C ASP A 15 -3.49 23.45 -17.22
N LYS A 16 -3.71 23.69 -15.91
CA LYS A 16 -3.30 22.79 -14.84
C LYS A 16 -4.23 22.86 -13.62
N ILE A 17 -4.39 21.73 -12.95
CA ILE A 17 -5.02 21.61 -11.63
C ILE A 17 -3.96 21.18 -10.64
N VAL A 18 -3.74 21.98 -9.59
CA VAL A 18 -2.86 21.61 -8.47
C VAL A 18 -3.72 21.06 -7.35
N ILE A 19 -3.32 19.91 -6.82
CA ILE A 19 -3.99 19.19 -5.74
C ILE A 19 -3.04 19.18 -4.54
N ASP A 20 -3.47 19.71 -3.40
CA ASP A 20 -2.78 19.60 -2.11
C ASP A 20 -3.85 19.44 -1.03
N GLU A 21 -4.32 18.20 -0.88
CA GLU A 21 -5.40 17.87 0.05
C GLU A 21 -5.08 16.63 0.87
N ILE A 22 -5.68 16.58 2.07
CA ILE A 22 -5.67 15.39 2.92
C ILE A 22 -6.97 14.63 2.63
N VAL A 23 -6.84 13.45 2.04
CA VAL A 23 -7.96 12.60 1.68
C VAL A 23 -8.17 11.58 2.80
N ASN A 24 -9.43 11.37 3.19
CA ASN A 24 -9.79 10.35 4.17
C ASN A 24 -10.47 9.20 3.44
N ILE A 25 -9.81 8.05 3.38
CA ILE A 25 -10.31 6.86 2.70
C ILE A 25 -11.35 6.17 3.62
N PRO A 26 -12.58 5.94 3.13
CA PRO A 26 -13.61 5.27 3.92
C PRO A 26 -13.17 3.87 4.33
N GLN A 27 -13.61 3.43 5.51
CA GLN A 27 -13.32 2.08 6.01
C GLN A 27 -13.75 0.98 5.04
N ASP A 28 -14.81 1.21 4.25
CA ASP A 28 -15.32 0.24 3.29
C ASP A 28 -14.27 -0.28 2.29
N TYR A 29 -13.26 0.52 1.95
CA TYR A 29 -12.21 0.13 1.00
C TYR A 29 -11.23 -0.89 1.58
N TYR A 30 -10.91 -0.80 2.87
CA TYR A 30 -9.88 -1.64 3.52
C TYR A 30 -10.44 -2.66 4.50
N LYS A 31 -11.77 -2.85 4.56
CA LYS A 31 -12.40 -3.89 5.41
C LYS A 31 -11.95 -5.31 5.07
N GLU A 32 -11.59 -5.55 3.82
CA GLU A 32 -11.15 -6.88 3.34
C GLU A 32 -9.63 -7.07 3.40
N THR A 33 -8.88 -6.06 3.87
CA THR A 33 -7.42 -6.11 3.96
C THR A 33 -6.95 -6.17 5.42
N ASP A 34 -5.66 -6.41 5.63
CA ASP A 34 -5.04 -6.42 6.97
C ASP A 34 -4.81 -5.00 7.55
N VAL A 35 -5.28 -3.96 6.84
CA VAL A 35 -5.18 -2.56 7.26
C VAL A 35 -6.30 -2.24 8.24
N LYS A 36 -5.97 -1.89 9.48
CA LYS A 36 -6.96 -1.45 10.48
C LYS A 36 -7.42 -0.03 10.26
N LYS A 37 -6.51 0.85 9.83
CA LYS A 37 -6.79 2.27 9.65
C LYS A 37 -5.79 2.90 8.70
N LEU A 38 -6.24 3.90 7.95
CA LEU A 38 -5.40 4.82 7.18
C LEU A 38 -5.50 6.20 7.81
N ASP A 39 -4.37 6.75 8.22
CA ASP A 39 -4.27 8.09 8.81
C ASP A 39 -3.41 9.01 7.94
N ASN A 40 -3.84 10.27 7.84
CA ASN A 40 -3.10 11.36 7.19
C ASN A 40 -2.64 11.07 5.76
N VAL A 41 -3.51 10.51 4.90
CA VAL A 41 -3.20 10.33 3.48
C VAL A 41 -3.19 11.70 2.81
N LYS A 42 -1.99 12.25 2.64
CA LYS A 42 -1.73 13.52 1.98
C LYS A 42 -1.44 13.26 0.50
N VAL A 43 -2.14 13.97 -0.36
CA VAL A 43 -1.97 13.93 -1.81
C VAL A 43 -1.51 15.30 -2.27
N VAL A 44 -0.35 15.35 -2.92
CA VAL A 44 0.23 16.57 -3.48
C VAL A 44 0.60 16.29 -4.93
N GLY A 45 0.13 17.11 -5.87
CA GLY A 45 0.54 16.95 -7.25
C GLY A 45 -0.20 17.87 -8.20
N GLU A 46 -0.04 17.61 -9.49
CA GLU A 46 -0.70 18.38 -10.54
C GLU A 46 -1.17 17.50 -11.69
N ILE A 47 -2.32 17.89 -12.24
CA ILE A 47 -2.86 17.35 -13.48
C ILE A 47 -2.65 18.43 -14.54
N THR A 48 -1.91 18.09 -15.59
CA THR A 48 -1.51 19.04 -16.63
C THR A 48 -2.00 18.57 -17.98
N ARG A 49 -2.60 19.46 -18.76
CA ARG A 49 -2.92 19.17 -20.16
C ARG A 49 -1.67 19.33 -21.02
N GLN A 50 -1.23 18.25 -21.68
CA GLN A 50 -0.10 18.29 -22.61
C GLN A 50 -0.56 18.59 -24.05
N THR A 51 -1.71 18.07 -24.47
CA THR A 51 -2.25 18.24 -25.83
C THR A 51 -3.79 18.18 -25.76
N ASP A 52 -4.51 18.61 -26.81
CA ASP A 52 -5.99 18.65 -26.87
C ASP A 52 -6.70 17.35 -26.43
N ASP A 53 -5.98 16.22 -26.41
CA ASP A 53 -6.52 14.89 -26.13
C ASP A 53 -5.69 14.10 -25.09
N ILE A 54 -4.65 14.67 -24.50
CA ILE A 54 -3.79 13.97 -23.53
C ILE A 54 -3.60 14.85 -22.29
N ASP A 55 -4.20 14.40 -21.20
CA ASP A 55 -4.02 14.96 -19.86
C ASP A 55 -3.07 14.03 -19.10
N TYR A 56 -2.04 14.58 -18.47
CA TYR A 56 -1.03 13.86 -17.70
C TYR A 56 -1.25 14.13 -16.21
N VAL A 57 -1.16 13.08 -15.40
CA VAL A 57 -1.29 13.16 -13.94
C VAL A 57 0.06 12.86 -13.29
N ASP A 58 0.46 13.70 -12.34
CA ASP A 58 1.61 13.48 -11.45
C ASP A 58 1.16 13.78 -10.01
N LEU A 59 1.04 12.73 -9.19
CA LEU A 59 0.61 12.82 -7.79
C LEU A 59 1.58 12.10 -6.88
N ASP A 60 2.09 12.82 -5.89
CA ASP A 60 2.80 12.27 -4.73
C ASP A 60 1.81 12.03 -3.59
N VAL A 61 1.75 10.79 -3.12
CA VAL A 61 0.87 10.37 -2.04
C VAL A 61 1.72 9.87 -0.88
N SER A 62 1.47 10.40 0.30
CA SER A 62 2.15 9.98 1.53
C SER A 62 1.13 9.78 2.64
N GLY A 63 1.34 8.78 3.49
CA GLY A 63 0.41 8.50 4.57
C GLY A 63 0.97 7.49 5.55
N VAL A 64 0.18 7.20 6.58
CA VAL A 64 0.50 6.16 7.57
C VAL A 64 -0.65 5.18 7.63
N MET A 65 -0.36 3.91 7.39
CA MET A 65 -1.32 2.83 7.63
C MET A 65 -1.04 2.19 8.98
N ILE A 66 -2.11 1.86 9.69
CA ILE A 66 -2.07 1.10 10.93
C ILE A 66 -2.34 -0.36 10.57
N LEU A 67 -1.32 -1.18 10.71
CA LEU A 67 -1.36 -2.61 10.45
C LEU A 67 -1.36 -3.36 11.78
N GLN A 68 -1.85 -4.59 11.75
CA GLN A 68 -1.63 -5.52 12.86
C GLN A 68 -0.29 -6.23 12.69
N ASP A 69 0.54 -6.21 13.72
CA ASP A 69 1.80 -6.93 13.73
C ASP A 69 1.55 -8.44 13.61
N SER A 70 2.21 -9.08 12.66
CA SER A 70 2.08 -10.52 12.43
C SER A 70 2.57 -11.40 13.59
N ILE A 71 3.37 -10.85 14.52
CA ILE A 71 3.94 -11.59 15.64
C ILE A 71 3.33 -11.17 16.98
N SER A 72 3.41 -9.88 17.33
CA SER A 72 2.91 -9.39 18.61
C SER A 72 1.39 -9.22 18.66
N LEU A 73 0.74 -9.17 17.48
CA LEU A 73 -0.67 -8.80 17.30
C LEU A 73 -1.02 -7.36 17.73
N GLU A 74 -0.01 -6.53 18.01
CA GLU A 74 -0.18 -5.13 18.37
C GLU A 74 -0.39 -4.24 17.13
N ASP A 75 -0.99 -3.07 17.33
CA ASP A 75 -1.21 -2.10 16.26
C ASP A 75 0.08 -1.33 16.00
N ILE A 76 0.57 -1.41 14.76
CA ILE A 76 1.83 -0.78 14.35
C ILE A 76 1.63 0.18 13.18
N GLU A 77 2.30 1.32 13.29
CA GLU A 77 2.36 2.32 12.21
C GLU A 77 3.35 1.88 11.13
N TYR A 78 2.87 1.84 9.88
CA TYR A 78 3.65 1.66 8.68
C TYR A 78 3.50 2.90 7.78
N PRO A 79 4.52 3.77 7.70
CA PRO A 79 4.51 4.90 6.79
C PRO A 79 4.70 4.41 5.35
N PHE A 80 3.89 4.92 4.43
CA PHE A 80 4.00 4.63 3.00
C PHE A 80 4.11 5.92 2.19
N SER A 81 4.79 5.83 1.06
CA SER A 81 4.92 6.91 0.09
C SER A 81 4.91 6.30 -1.30
N LEU A 82 4.02 6.79 -2.16
CA LEU A 82 3.85 6.30 -3.52
C LEU A 82 3.69 7.48 -4.47
N LYS A 83 4.07 7.26 -5.72
CA LYS A 83 3.98 8.24 -6.79
C LYS A 83 3.11 7.67 -7.90
N ILE A 84 2.08 8.42 -8.30
CA ILE A 84 1.15 8.05 -9.35
C ILE A 84 1.42 8.98 -10.53
N GLU A 85 1.95 8.41 -11.61
CA GLU A 85 2.31 9.16 -12.80
C GLU A 85 1.86 8.43 -14.07
N GLY A 86 1.19 9.13 -14.97
CA GLY A 86 0.67 8.51 -16.19
C GLY A 86 -0.34 9.34 -16.96
N ASP A 87 -0.88 8.74 -18.02
CA ASP A 87 -1.93 9.37 -18.82
C ASP A 87 -3.27 9.25 -18.08
N LEU A 88 -3.96 10.37 -17.88
CA LEU A 88 -5.23 10.45 -17.17
C LEU A 88 -6.31 9.53 -17.79
N LYS A 89 -6.20 9.26 -19.09
CA LYS A 89 -7.10 8.34 -19.82
C LYS A 89 -7.02 6.89 -19.32
N GLU A 90 -5.91 6.48 -18.72
CA GLU A 90 -5.77 5.14 -18.13
C GLU A 90 -6.49 5.03 -16.78
N PHE A 91 -6.70 6.16 -16.10
CA PHE A 91 -7.32 6.24 -14.78
C PHE A 91 -8.80 6.62 -14.82
N ILE A 92 -9.33 7.05 -15.97
CA ILE A 92 -10.75 7.44 -16.14
C ILE A 92 -11.43 6.46 -17.07
N THR A 93 -12.35 5.66 -16.51
CA THR A 93 -12.98 4.57 -17.27
C THR A 93 -13.91 5.06 -18.38
N ASN A 94 -14.49 6.28 -18.35
CA ASN A 94 -15.49 6.68 -19.34
C ASN A 94 -15.72 8.20 -19.50
N LEU A 95 -14.77 9.02 -19.96
CA LEU A 95 -15.08 10.41 -20.42
C LEU A 95 -15.92 11.27 -19.43
N GLU A 96 -15.99 10.86 -18.16
CA GLU A 96 -16.67 11.62 -17.13
C GLU A 96 -15.69 12.73 -16.80
N ASN A 97 -16.16 13.98 -16.87
CA ASN A 97 -15.36 15.13 -16.45
C ASN A 97 -15.13 15.12 -14.92
N SER A 98 -15.11 13.96 -14.28
CA SER A 98 -14.87 13.79 -12.86
C SER A 98 -13.93 12.63 -12.64
N LEU A 99 -12.81 12.88 -11.96
CA LEU A 99 -11.90 11.85 -11.48
C LEU A 99 -12.30 11.46 -10.06
N ASP A 100 -12.52 10.17 -9.82
CA ASP A 100 -12.66 9.64 -8.47
C ASP A 100 -11.27 9.46 -7.86
N ILE A 101 -10.87 10.42 -7.03
CA ILE A 101 -9.53 10.43 -6.45
C ILE A 101 -9.37 9.32 -5.42
N ILE A 102 -10.45 8.92 -4.74
CA ILE A 102 -10.39 7.88 -3.71
C ILE A 102 -10.12 6.52 -4.35
N GLU A 103 -10.81 6.21 -5.45
CA GLU A 103 -10.60 4.97 -6.19
C GLU A 103 -9.17 4.87 -6.73
N LEU A 104 -8.69 5.93 -7.41
CA LEU A 104 -7.31 6.00 -7.91
C LEU A 104 -6.26 5.81 -6.80
N LEU A 105 -6.44 6.49 -5.66
CA LEU A 105 -5.53 6.37 -4.53
C LEU A 105 -5.56 4.96 -3.96
N TRP A 106 -6.74 4.38 -3.77
CA TRP A 106 -6.88 3.06 -3.17
C TRP A 106 -6.24 1.96 -4.01
N GLU A 107 -6.42 1.99 -5.33
CA GLU A 107 -5.78 1.05 -6.27
C GLU A 107 -4.25 1.06 -6.18
N ASN A 108 -3.65 2.21 -5.87
CA ASN A 108 -2.20 2.32 -5.69
C ASN A 108 -1.78 1.98 -4.25
N ILE A 109 -2.55 2.41 -3.24
CA ILE A 109 -2.25 2.14 -1.83
C ILE A 109 -2.33 0.64 -1.53
N VAL A 110 -3.28 -0.08 -2.12
CA VAL A 110 -3.43 -1.53 -1.88
C VAL A 110 -2.19 -2.32 -2.32
N LEU A 111 -1.46 -1.84 -3.33
CA LEU A 111 -0.22 -2.45 -3.81
C LEU A 111 0.97 -2.22 -2.86
N GLU A 112 0.89 -1.19 -2.01
CA GLU A 112 1.91 -0.86 -1.01
C GLU A 112 1.71 -1.60 0.32
N ILE A 113 0.62 -2.36 0.47
CA ILE A 113 0.37 -3.14 1.69
C ILE A 113 1.37 -4.32 1.74
N PRO A 114 2.22 -4.41 2.78
CA PRO A 114 3.17 -5.50 2.91
C PRO A 114 2.45 -6.82 3.22
N LEU A 115 2.90 -7.92 2.63
CA LEU A 115 2.39 -9.27 2.93
C LEU A 115 2.68 -9.70 4.39
N LYS A 116 3.75 -9.18 4.98
CA LYS A 116 4.14 -9.41 6.37
C LYS A 116 4.93 -8.21 6.86
N TYR A 117 4.52 -7.65 7.99
CA TYR A 117 5.25 -6.57 8.66
C TYR A 117 5.27 -6.82 10.17
N THR A 118 6.43 -6.69 10.78
CA THR A 118 6.62 -6.87 12.22
C THR A 118 7.71 -5.95 12.72
N LYS A 119 7.52 -5.39 13.91
CA LYS A 119 8.55 -4.61 14.64
C LYS A 119 9.20 -5.43 15.75
N VAL A 120 8.81 -6.70 15.91
CA VAL A 120 9.37 -7.60 16.91
C VAL A 120 10.74 -8.08 16.43
N GLU A 121 11.80 -7.60 17.09
CA GLU A 121 13.16 -8.09 16.87
C GLU A 121 13.48 -9.30 17.78
N ASP A 122 12.91 -9.34 18.99
CA ASP A 122 13.17 -10.38 19.96
C ASP A 122 12.12 -11.51 19.89
N LEU A 123 12.45 -12.55 19.13
CA LEU A 123 11.62 -13.74 18.94
C LEU A 123 11.70 -14.74 20.11
N SER A 124 12.62 -14.53 21.06
CA SER A 124 12.92 -15.53 22.10
C SER A 124 11.75 -15.81 23.05
N LYS A 125 10.81 -14.87 23.15
CA LYS A 125 9.60 -14.96 24.00
C LYS A 125 8.48 -15.80 23.39
N PHE A 126 8.56 -16.11 22.10
CA PHE A 126 7.53 -16.85 21.38
C PHE A 126 7.87 -18.34 21.37
N HIS A 127 7.61 -19.00 22.49
CA HIS A 127 7.77 -20.45 22.64
C HIS A 127 6.65 -21.04 23.50
N GLY A 128 6.37 -22.33 23.31
CA GLY A 128 5.42 -23.09 24.09
C GLY A 128 5.91 -24.52 24.35
N ASP A 129 5.06 -25.36 24.94
CA ASP A 129 5.39 -26.77 25.12
C ASP A 129 5.47 -27.48 23.76
N GLY A 130 6.70 -27.70 23.28
CA GLY A 130 7.00 -28.42 22.05
C GLY A 130 7.21 -27.56 20.80
N TRP A 131 7.16 -26.23 20.90
CA TRP A 131 7.48 -25.34 19.77
C TRP A 131 8.21 -24.06 20.22
N LYS A 132 9.04 -23.50 19.34
CA LYS A 132 9.72 -22.21 19.51
C LYS A 132 9.73 -21.51 18.15
N LEU A 133 9.44 -20.22 18.13
CA LEU A 133 9.66 -19.38 16.95
C LEU A 133 11.16 -19.12 16.78
N VAL A 134 11.70 -19.51 15.63
CA VAL A 134 13.11 -19.35 15.27
C VAL A 134 13.22 -18.42 14.08
N SER A 135 14.29 -17.61 14.04
CA SER A 135 14.63 -16.84 12.85
C SER A 135 15.12 -17.78 11.74
N GLU A 136 15.16 -17.30 10.50
CA GLU A 136 15.68 -18.08 9.36
C GLU A 136 17.17 -18.45 9.54
N GLU A 137 17.94 -17.56 10.16
CA GLU A 137 19.34 -17.79 10.54
C GLU A 137 19.48 -18.89 11.62
N GLU A 138 18.58 -18.91 12.61
CA GLU A 138 18.51 -19.99 13.61
C GLU A 138 18.01 -21.30 13.01
N ALA A 139 17.10 -21.26 12.03
CA ALA A 139 16.56 -22.46 11.37
C ALA A 139 17.63 -23.19 10.55
N THR A 140 18.54 -22.45 9.92
CA THR A 140 19.66 -23.02 9.16
C THR A 140 20.80 -23.54 10.06
N THR A 141 20.96 -22.96 11.24
CA THR A 141 22.04 -23.31 12.19
C THR A 141 21.61 -24.36 13.22
N SER A 142 20.32 -24.40 13.59
CA SER A 142 19.81 -25.32 14.61
C SER A 142 19.64 -26.72 14.05
N HIS A 143 19.88 -27.71 14.93
CA HIS A 143 19.74 -29.14 14.68
C HIS A 143 18.26 -29.49 14.44
N ASN A 144 17.74 -29.11 13.26
CA ASN A 144 16.39 -29.45 12.84
C ASN A 144 16.25 -30.98 12.91
N PRO A 145 15.34 -31.54 13.74
CA PRO A 145 15.20 -32.99 13.90
C PRO A 145 14.86 -33.70 12.57
N PHE A 146 14.37 -32.97 11.56
CA PHE A 146 14.13 -33.49 10.22
C PHE A 146 15.37 -33.48 9.31
N ASN A 147 16.44 -32.75 9.64
CA ASN A 147 17.69 -32.78 8.86
C ASN A 147 18.38 -34.14 8.93
N GLU A 148 18.24 -34.88 10.03
CA GLU A 148 18.73 -36.26 10.13
C GLU A 148 17.95 -37.21 9.19
N LEU A 149 16.67 -36.93 8.94
CA LEU A 149 15.86 -37.72 8.00
C LEU A 149 16.20 -37.42 6.55
N LEU A 150 16.49 -36.16 6.21
CA LEU A 150 16.90 -35.76 4.85
C LEU A 150 18.22 -36.42 4.43
N LYS A 151 19.21 -36.50 5.34
CA LYS A 151 20.49 -37.16 5.07
C LYS A 151 20.34 -38.63 4.69
N ASN A 152 19.39 -39.34 5.31
CA ASN A 152 19.14 -40.75 5.01
C ASN A 152 18.42 -40.96 3.68
N ILE A 153 17.78 -39.93 3.12
CA ILE A 153 17.09 -39.97 1.82
C ILE A 153 18.06 -39.69 0.67
N GLU A 154 19.15 -38.95 0.92
CA GLU A 154 20.20 -38.66 -0.08
C GLU A 154 21.23 -39.79 -0.25
N GLU A 155 21.26 -40.77 0.66
CA GLU A 155 22.19 -41.91 0.63
C GLU A 155 21.65 -43.15 -0.13
N GLU A 156 20.44 -43.12 -0.68
CA GLU A 156 19.88 -44.13 -1.61
C GLU A 156 19.97 -43.71 -3.09
#